data_AF-A0AA88HAQ1-F1
#
_entry.id   AF-A0AA88HAQ1-F1
#
_cell.length_a   1.000
_cell.length_b   1.000
_cell.length_c   1.000
_cell.angle_alpha   90.00
_cell.angle_beta   90.00
_cell.angle_gamma   90.00
#
_symmetry.space_group_name_H-M   'P 1'
#
loop_
_entity.id
_entity.type
_entity.pdbx_description
1 polymer ?
#
loop_
_entity_poly.entity_id
_entity_poly.type
_entity_poly.pdbx_seq_one_letter_code
_entity_poly.pdbx_strand_id
1 'polypeptide(L)'
;MGSCWIGSKGDNVIYVNHISPMSVVPDTVTTILPTSKKRESSAKYEEDRAVCLKLFEGWPEGDQVEFVEQLLGRMCHYQHGHINTVLQPMLQRDFISLLPKKGLDHVAENILSYLDAESLRSAEQVCKEWRRVVAEGMLWKKLIERRVRTDSLWRGLSERKDWAKHLFKPKPGTSHPGHTFYRKLYPQIIRDIE
;
A
#
# COMPACT_ATOMS: atom_id res chain seq x y z
N MET A 1 30.57 37.72 9.40
CA MET A 1 30.89 38.68 10.49
C MET A 1 29.58 38.88 11.25
N GLY A 2 29.25 38.12 12.30
CA GLY A 2 29.82 38.16 13.67
C GLY A 2 29.07 39.24 14.46
N SER A 3 28.44 39.06 15.63
CA SER A 3 28.50 38.03 16.69
C SER A 3 27.24 38.18 17.59
N CYS A 4 26.66 37.10 18.16
CA CYS A 4 26.68 36.67 19.59
C CYS A 4 26.19 37.74 20.62
N TRP A 5 25.25 37.51 21.55
CA TRP A 5 25.33 36.82 22.87
C TRP A 5 23.89 36.44 23.36
N ILE A 6 23.54 35.18 23.72
CA ILE A 6 23.53 34.45 25.03
C ILE A 6 22.62 35.02 26.16
N GLY A 7 21.69 34.19 26.70
CA GLY A 7 21.45 34.07 28.17
C GLY A 7 20.01 33.92 28.72
N SER A 8 19.72 32.74 29.32
CA SER A 8 18.49 32.21 29.96
C SER A 8 17.81 32.96 31.13
N LYS A 9 16.50 32.68 31.31
CA LYS A 9 15.77 32.10 32.50
C LYS A 9 14.26 32.25 32.20
N GLY A 10 13.31 31.33 32.43
CA GLY A 10 13.21 30.14 33.26
C GLY A 10 11.93 30.31 34.10
N ASP A 11 10.79 29.77 33.67
CA ASP A 11 9.56 29.69 34.48
C ASP A 11 8.81 28.37 34.24
N ASN A 12 8.70 27.61 35.33
CA ASN A 12 7.95 26.36 35.46
C ASN A 12 6.45 26.67 35.55
N VAL A 13 5.64 26.16 34.61
CA VAL A 13 4.19 26.04 34.80
C VAL A 13 3.85 24.56 34.92
N ILE A 14 3.40 24.20 36.12
CA ILE A 14 2.97 22.86 36.52
C ILE A 14 1.62 22.58 35.85
N TYR A 15 1.59 21.71 34.84
CA TYR A 15 0.34 21.14 34.35
C TYR A 15 -0.01 19.91 35.20
N VAL A 16 -0.92 20.13 36.16
CA VAL A 16 -1.66 19.04 36.80
C VAL A 16 -2.84 18.73 35.88
N ASN A 17 -2.89 17.54 35.28
CA ASN A 17 -4.13 17.05 34.69
C ASN A 17 -4.38 15.59 35.07
N HIS A 18 -5.51 15.44 35.74
CA HIS A 18 -6.12 14.22 36.24
C HIS A 18 -6.32 13.14 35.18
N ILE A 19 -6.18 11.88 35.61
CA ILE A 19 -6.58 10.67 34.89
C ILE A 19 -8.05 10.34 35.20
N SER A 20 -8.88 10.11 34.17
CA SER A 20 -9.96 9.08 34.04
C SER A 20 -10.96 9.46 32.92
N PRO A 21 -11.75 8.52 32.36
CA PRO A 21 -11.36 7.25 31.75
C PRO A 21 -11.96 7.08 30.32
N MET A 22 -11.50 6.03 29.65
CA MET A 22 -12.02 5.38 28.43
C MET A 22 -13.53 5.61 28.14
N SER A 23 -13.83 6.19 26.97
CA SER A 23 -15.12 6.02 26.30
C SER A 23 -14.91 5.26 24.99
N VAL A 24 -15.44 4.04 24.97
CA VAL A 24 -15.53 3.17 23.79
C VAL A 24 -16.52 3.80 22.81
N VAL A 25 -16.11 4.04 21.55
CA VAL A 25 -17.02 4.38 20.45
C VAL A 25 -16.82 3.39 19.29
N PRO A 26 -17.90 2.91 18.64
CA PRO A 26 -17.82 1.81 17.68
C PRO A 26 -17.32 2.26 16.30
N ASP A 27 -16.72 1.32 15.59
CA ASP A 27 -16.24 1.44 14.21
C ASP A 27 -17.32 2.01 13.27
N THR A 28 -17.23 3.30 12.98
CA THR A 28 -17.89 3.89 11.81
C THR A 28 -16.80 4.30 10.85
N VAL A 29 -16.78 3.66 9.68
CA VAL A 29 -15.85 3.95 8.58
C VAL A 29 -15.99 5.42 8.19
N THR A 30 -15.13 6.25 8.75
CA THR A 30 -15.04 7.66 8.40
C THR A 30 -14.21 7.75 7.12
N THR A 31 -14.89 7.85 5.99
CA THR A 31 -14.30 8.25 4.72
C THR A 31 -13.68 9.63 4.90
N ILE A 32 -12.35 9.70 4.98
CA ILE A 32 -11.61 10.95 5.02
C ILE A 32 -11.71 11.58 3.62
N LEU A 33 -12.65 12.52 3.46
CA LEU A 33 -12.73 13.40 2.29
C LEU A 33 -11.53 14.37 2.32
N PRO A 34 -10.80 14.55 1.21
CA PRO A 34 -9.79 15.60 1.10
C PRO A 34 -10.47 16.97 1.23
N THR A 35 -9.93 17.84 2.08
CA THR A 35 -10.39 19.21 2.27
C THR A 35 -10.12 20.06 1.03
N SER A 36 -10.99 19.99 0.03
CA SER A 36 -11.12 21.02 -1.00
C SER A 36 -11.75 22.26 -0.38
N LYS A 37 -11.17 23.44 -0.63
CA LYS A 37 -11.77 24.75 -0.28
C LYS A 37 -13.27 24.71 -0.57
N LYS A 38 -14.09 24.79 0.48
CA LYS A 38 -15.54 24.70 0.40
C LYS A 38 -16.04 25.87 -0.43
N ARG A 39 -16.29 25.63 -1.72
CA ARG A 39 -17.01 26.57 -2.57
C ARG A 39 -18.39 26.70 -1.94
N GLU A 40 -18.80 27.92 -1.56
CA GLU A 40 -20.16 28.14 -1.06
C GLU A 40 -21.12 27.65 -2.15
N SER A 41 -21.82 26.54 -1.85
CA SER A 41 -22.84 26.02 -2.73
C SER A 41 -24.01 26.98 -2.73
N SER A 42 -24.56 27.27 -3.90
CA SER A 42 -25.75 28.13 -3.97
C SER A 42 -26.92 27.42 -3.27
N ALA A 43 -27.77 28.18 -2.59
CA ALA A 43 -28.97 27.63 -1.94
C ALA A 43 -29.83 26.80 -2.92
N LYS A 44 -29.89 27.26 -4.18
CA LYS A 44 -30.55 26.55 -5.28
C LYS A 44 -29.92 25.17 -5.56
N TYR A 45 -28.59 25.06 -5.57
CA TYR A 45 -27.94 23.78 -5.81
C TYR A 45 -28.26 22.77 -4.71
N GLU A 46 -28.32 23.20 -3.45
CA GLU A 46 -28.63 22.29 -2.33
C GLU A 46 -30.08 21.76 -2.42
N GLU A 47 -31.03 22.61 -2.81
CA GLU A 47 -32.42 22.20 -3.05
C GLU A 47 -32.51 21.23 -4.24
N ASP A 48 -31.95 21.60 -5.39
CA ASP A 48 -31.95 20.77 -6.60
C ASP A 48 -31.23 19.43 -6.35
N ARG A 49 -30.13 19.43 -5.59
CA ARG A 49 -29.37 18.24 -5.21
C ARG A 49 -30.21 17.29 -4.35
N ALA A 50 -30.90 17.81 -3.33
CA ALA A 50 -31.71 17.00 -2.45
C ALA A 50 -32.84 16.29 -3.21
N VAL A 51 -33.49 17.01 -4.13
CA VAL A 51 -34.53 16.44 -5.00
C VAL A 51 -33.95 15.37 -5.93
N CYS A 52 -32.83 15.66 -6.60
CA CYS A 52 -32.18 14.70 -7.50
C CYS A 52 -31.79 13.40 -6.80
N LEU A 53 -31.23 13.47 -5.58
CA LEU A 53 -30.85 12.27 -4.83
C LEU A 53 -32.06 11.41 -4.46
N LYS A 54 -33.14 12.05 -4.02
CA LYS A 54 -34.38 11.34 -3.68
C LYS A 54 -35.01 10.66 -4.90
N LEU A 55 -34.98 11.30 -6.07
CA LEU A 55 -35.44 10.68 -7.31
C LEU A 55 -34.56 9.49 -7.69
N PHE A 56 -33.24 9.67 -7.62
CA PHE A 56 -32.27 8.62 -7.95
C PHE A 56 -32.46 7.36 -7.10
N GLU A 57 -32.64 7.51 -5.79
CA GLU A 57 -32.89 6.40 -4.85
C GLU A 57 -34.18 5.61 -5.17
N GLY A 58 -35.16 6.23 -5.81
CA GLY A 58 -36.43 5.59 -6.17
C GLY A 58 -36.39 4.83 -7.50
N TRP A 59 -35.33 4.98 -8.30
CA TRP A 59 -35.22 4.32 -9.60
C TRP A 59 -34.66 2.89 -9.47
N PRO A 60 -35.04 1.96 -10.36
CA PRO A 60 -34.38 0.66 -10.50
C PRO A 60 -32.87 0.82 -10.76
N GLU A 61 -32.07 -0.17 -10.35
CA GLU A 61 -30.61 -0.15 -10.53
C GLU A 61 -30.18 0.08 -11.99
N GLY A 62 -30.92 -0.49 -12.95
CA GLY A 62 -30.66 -0.28 -14.38
C GLY A 62 -30.79 1.19 -14.79
N ASP A 63 -31.89 1.84 -14.39
CA ASP A 63 -32.18 3.25 -14.69
C ASP A 63 -31.18 4.18 -13.98
N GLN A 64 -30.76 3.82 -12.75
CA GLN A 64 -29.70 4.53 -12.04
C GLN A 64 -28.37 4.52 -12.83
N VAL A 65 -27.96 3.36 -13.33
CA VAL A 65 -26.74 3.20 -14.12
C VAL A 65 -26.85 4.00 -15.42
N GLU A 66 -27.94 3.84 -16.17
CA GLU A 66 -28.16 4.58 -17.42
C GLU A 66 -28.11 6.10 -17.18
N PHE A 67 -28.75 6.58 -16.11
CA PHE A 67 -28.73 8.01 -15.77
C PHE A 67 -27.32 8.51 -15.45
N VAL A 68 -26.53 7.75 -14.67
CA VAL A 68 -25.14 8.11 -14.37
C VAL A 68 -24.29 8.10 -15.64
N GLU A 69 -24.48 7.15 -16.57
CA GLU A 69 -23.80 7.15 -17.87
C GLU A 69 -24.13 8.40 -18.68
N GLN A 70 -25.40 8.82 -18.72
CA GLN A 70 -25.79 10.06 -19.37
C GLN A 70 -25.18 11.31 -18.70
N LEU A 71 -25.06 11.32 -17.37
CA LEU A 71 -24.38 12.40 -16.64
C LEU A 71 -22.88 12.43 -16.97
N LEU A 72 -22.21 11.27 -16.95
CA LEU A 72 -20.80 11.14 -17.32
C LEU A 72 -20.58 11.60 -18.77
N GLY A 73 -21.46 11.26 -19.71
CA GLY A 73 -21.37 11.71 -21.10
C GLY A 73 -21.43 13.23 -21.30
N ARG A 74 -21.95 13.99 -20.32
CA ARG A 74 -22.03 15.46 -20.35
C ARG A 74 -20.88 16.15 -19.61
N MET A 75 -20.03 15.39 -18.91
CA MET A 75 -18.89 15.93 -18.16
C MET A 75 -17.66 16.10 -19.05
N CYS A 76 -16.78 17.03 -18.67
CA CYS A 76 -15.49 17.20 -19.33
C CYS A 76 -14.41 16.25 -18.77
N HIS A 77 -13.31 16.09 -19.51
CA HIS A 77 -12.19 15.22 -19.11
C HIS A 77 -11.66 15.50 -17.69
N TYR A 78 -11.62 16.78 -17.28
CA TYR A 78 -11.21 17.13 -15.92
C TYR A 78 -12.17 16.57 -14.86
N GLN A 79 -13.48 16.67 -15.08
CA GLN A 79 -14.49 16.13 -14.18
C GLN A 79 -14.43 14.60 -14.16
N HIS A 80 -14.25 13.94 -15.30
CA HIS A 80 -14.02 12.49 -15.35
C HIS A 80 -12.83 12.07 -14.50
N GLY A 81 -11.70 12.79 -14.61
CA GLY A 81 -10.53 12.55 -13.78
C GLY A 81 -10.87 12.63 -12.28
N HIS A 82 -11.60 13.67 -11.86
CA HIS A 82 -12.02 13.80 -10.47
C HIS A 82 -12.96 12.67 -10.02
N ILE A 83 -14.00 12.36 -10.80
CA ILE A 83 -14.92 11.24 -10.50
C ILE A 83 -14.17 9.91 -10.42
N ASN A 84 -13.21 9.66 -11.32
CA ASN A 84 -12.39 8.45 -11.28
C ASN A 84 -11.60 8.31 -9.97
N THR A 85 -11.11 9.41 -9.38
CA THR A 85 -10.45 9.35 -8.06
C THR A 85 -11.40 8.95 -6.92
N VAL A 86 -12.70 9.24 -7.07
CA VAL A 86 -13.75 8.83 -6.12
C VAL A 86 -14.18 7.38 -6.36
N LEU A 87 -14.27 6.95 -7.63
CA LEU A 87 -14.66 5.59 -8.01
C LEU A 87 -13.58 4.55 -7.71
N GLN A 88 -12.30 4.87 -7.96
CA GLN A 88 -11.20 3.92 -7.75
C GLN A 88 -11.21 3.23 -6.38
N PRO A 89 -11.34 3.91 -5.23
CA PRO A 89 -11.39 3.24 -3.92
C PRO A 89 -12.67 2.41 -3.68
N MET A 90 -13.75 2.66 -4.43
CA MET A 90 -14.99 1.87 -4.35
C MET A 90 -14.90 0.57 -5.17
N LEU A 91 -14.14 0.60 -6.27
CA LEU A 91 -14.04 -0.51 -7.21
C LEU A 91 -12.79 -1.37 -7.03
N GLN A 92 -11.70 -0.77 -6.55
CA GLN A 92 -10.38 -1.41 -6.48
C GLN A 92 -9.79 -1.26 -5.08
N ARG A 93 -9.20 -2.35 -4.59
CA ARG A 93 -8.56 -2.38 -3.28
C ARG A 93 -7.10 -2.76 -3.44
N ASP A 94 -6.21 -1.85 -3.07
CA ASP A 94 -4.77 -2.13 -3.03
C ASP A 94 -4.44 -2.95 -1.77
N PHE A 95 -4.64 -4.27 -1.86
CA PHE A 95 -4.41 -5.19 -0.74
C PHE A 95 -2.97 -5.09 -0.21
N ILE A 96 -1.99 -4.96 -1.11
CA ILE A 96 -0.58 -4.96 -0.73
C ILE A 96 -0.20 -3.69 0.05
N SER A 97 -0.78 -2.54 -0.27
CA SER A 97 -0.56 -1.31 0.52
C SER A 97 -1.47 -1.19 1.75
N LEU A 98 -2.62 -1.89 1.78
CA LEU A 98 -3.60 -1.78 2.87
C LEU A 98 -3.35 -2.77 4.02
N LEU A 99 -2.94 -4.00 3.72
CA LEU A 99 -2.69 -5.05 4.72
C LEU A 99 -1.59 -4.66 5.73
N PRO A 100 -0.42 -4.13 5.31
CA PRO A 100 0.61 -3.64 6.24
C PRO A 100 0.09 -2.57 7.21
N LYS A 101 -0.75 -1.65 6.74
CA LYS A 101 -1.35 -0.59 7.58
C LYS A 101 -2.28 -1.12 8.67
N LYS A 102 -2.68 -2.39 8.57
CA LYS A 102 -3.49 -3.11 9.57
C LYS A 102 -2.66 -4.10 10.38
N GLY A 103 -1.32 -4.10 10.25
CA GLY A 103 -0.42 -5.06 10.90
C GLY A 103 -0.48 -6.47 10.30
N LEU A 104 -1.00 -6.59 9.07
CA LEU A 104 -1.15 -7.86 8.35
C LEU A 104 -0.08 -8.03 7.25
N ASP A 105 1.13 -7.54 7.51
CA ASP A 105 2.28 -7.58 6.58
C ASP A 105 2.52 -8.99 6.04
N HIS A 106 2.49 -9.99 6.94
CA HIS A 106 2.66 -11.40 6.59
C HIS A 106 1.64 -11.91 5.56
N VAL A 107 0.42 -11.35 5.53
CA VAL A 107 -0.60 -11.71 4.53
C VAL A 107 -0.24 -11.12 3.17
N ALA A 108 0.18 -9.86 3.13
CA ALA A 108 0.65 -9.22 1.90
C ALA A 108 1.87 -9.95 1.32
N GLU A 109 2.82 -10.32 2.18
CA GLU A 109 3.96 -11.15 1.80
C GLU A 109 3.53 -12.51 1.28
N ASN A 110 2.57 -13.17 1.92
CA ASN A 110 2.08 -14.48 1.49
C ASN A 110 1.45 -14.40 0.09
N ILE A 111 0.63 -13.39 -0.18
CA ILE A 111 0.05 -13.13 -1.51
C ILE A 111 1.16 -13.00 -2.56
N LEU A 112 2.13 -12.13 -2.32
CA LEU A 112 3.22 -11.89 -3.27
C LEU A 112 4.18 -13.07 -3.39
N SER A 113 4.25 -13.96 -2.39
CA SER A 113 5.10 -15.15 -2.44
C SER A 113 4.69 -16.13 -3.54
N TYR A 114 3.44 -16.10 -4.01
CA TYR A 114 2.95 -16.95 -5.11
C TYR A 114 3.44 -16.50 -6.48
N LEU A 115 3.93 -15.26 -6.62
CA LEU A 115 4.40 -14.74 -7.90
C LEU A 115 5.65 -15.49 -8.39
N ASP A 116 5.77 -15.60 -9.71
CA ASP A 116 6.99 -16.01 -10.38
C ASP A 116 7.96 -14.82 -10.48
N ALA A 117 9.15 -15.04 -11.04
CA ALA A 117 10.20 -14.02 -11.05
C ALA A 117 9.84 -12.81 -11.90
N GLU A 118 9.14 -13.01 -13.02
CA GLU A 118 8.70 -11.93 -13.89
C GLU A 118 7.61 -11.10 -13.21
N SER A 119 6.57 -11.75 -12.68
CA SER A 119 5.51 -11.03 -11.98
C SER A 119 6.02 -10.34 -10.70
N LEU A 120 6.96 -10.95 -9.97
CA LEU A 120 7.57 -10.33 -8.79
C LEU A 120 8.41 -9.09 -9.17
N ARG A 121 9.13 -9.12 -10.30
CA ARG A 121 9.81 -7.94 -10.84
C ARG A 121 8.82 -6.84 -11.21
N SER A 122 7.71 -7.19 -11.84
CA SER A 122 6.64 -6.24 -12.16
C SER A 122 6.01 -5.66 -10.89
N ALA A 123 5.80 -6.47 -9.85
CA ALA A 123 5.29 -6.05 -8.55
C ALA A 123 6.16 -4.95 -7.90
N GLU A 124 7.49 -5.03 -8.01
CA GLU A 124 8.42 -3.99 -7.52
C GLU A 124 8.28 -2.62 -8.23
N GLN A 125 7.64 -2.60 -9.40
CA GLN A 125 7.45 -1.42 -10.23
C GLN A 125 6.07 -0.78 -10.08
N VAL A 126 5.13 -1.43 -9.39
CA VAL A 126 3.77 -0.91 -9.16
C VAL A 126 3.82 0.42 -8.40
N CYS A 127 4.43 0.43 -7.21
CA CYS A 127 4.65 1.64 -6.42
C CYS A 127 5.74 1.43 -5.35
N LYS A 128 6.05 2.49 -4.58
CA LYS A 128 7.04 2.44 -3.49
C LYS A 128 6.65 1.45 -2.38
N GLU A 129 5.36 1.35 -2.06
CA GLU A 129 4.87 0.49 -0.99
C GLU A 129 4.98 -0.99 -1.37
N TRP A 130 4.57 -1.36 -2.59
CA TRP A 130 4.76 -2.71 -3.12
C TRP A 130 6.23 -3.12 -3.10
N ARG A 131 7.14 -2.23 -3.54
CA ARG A 131 8.58 -2.47 -3.47
C ARG A 131 9.08 -2.67 -2.04
N ARG A 132 8.56 -1.91 -1.08
CA ARG A 132 8.87 -2.05 0.36
C ARG A 132 8.46 -3.42 0.89
N VAL A 133 7.23 -3.86 0.62
CA VAL A 133 6.72 -5.18 1.03
C VAL A 133 7.55 -6.31 0.42
N VAL A 134 7.93 -6.21 -0.86
CA VAL A 134 8.81 -7.19 -1.53
C VAL A 134 10.19 -7.28 -0.86
N ALA A 135 10.76 -6.13 -0.50
CA ALA A 135 12.07 -6.02 0.12
C ALA A 135 12.08 -6.55 1.57
N GLU A 136 11.21 -6.03 2.42
CA GLU A 136 11.14 -6.40 3.84
C GLU A 136 10.70 -7.85 4.03
N GLY A 137 9.77 -8.33 3.19
CA GLY A 137 9.31 -9.72 3.19
C GLY A 137 10.31 -10.72 2.62
N MET A 138 11.50 -10.26 2.19
CA MET A 138 12.57 -11.09 1.62
C MET A 138 12.09 -11.99 0.47
N LEU A 139 11.19 -11.49 -0.39
CA LEU A 139 10.48 -12.36 -1.34
C LEU A 139 11.39 -12.98 -2.40
N TRP A 140 12.46 -12.30 -2.82
CA TRP A 140 13.47 -12.88 -3.72
C TRP A 140 14.22 -14.05 -3.07
N LYS A 141 14.50 -14.00 -1.77
CA LYS A 141 15.08 -15.13 -1.02
C LYS A 141 14.09 -16.30 -0.99
N LYS A 142 12.84 -16.04 -0.59
CA LYS A 142 11.77 -17.05 -0.54
C LYS A 142 11.53 -17.71 -1.91
N LEU A 143 11.61 -16.93 -3.00
CA LEU A 143 11.49 -17.42 -4.37
C LEU A 143 12.63 -18.40 -4.72
N ILE A 144 13.89 -18.03 -4.44
CA ILE A 144 15.06 -18.89 -4.68
C ILE A 144 14.96 -20.16 -3.82
N GLU A 145 14.63 -20.05 -2.54
CA GLU A 145 14.45 -21.20 -1.63
C GLU A 145 13.34 -22.15 -2.12
N ARG A 146 12.24 -21.62 -2.65
CA ARG A 146 11.17 -22.43 -3.25
C ARG A 146 11.71 -23.20 -4.44
N ARG A 147 12.41 -22.52 -5.36
CA ARG A 147 13.02 -23.17 -6.55
C ARG A 147 14.00 -24.27 -6.16
N VAL A 148 14.90 -24.01 -5.21
CA VAL A 148 15.86 -25.02 -4.68
C VAL A 148 15.16 -26.23 -4.08
N ARG A 149 14.01 -26.04 -3.42
CA ARG A 149 13.22 -27.15 -2.87
C ARG A 149 12.53 -27.97 -3.95
N THR A 150 11.97 -27.33 -4.98
CA THR A 150 11.12 -27.98 -5.99
C THR A 150 11.88 -28.50 -7.21
N ASP A 151 13.06 -27.94 -7.53
CA ASP A 151 13.80 -28.21 -8.76
C ASP A 151 15.19 -28.81 -8.44
N SER A 152 15.48 -29.98 -9.00
CA SER A 152 16.72 -30.72 -8.76
C SER A 152 17.95 -30.03 -9.33
N LEU A 153 17.82 -29.30 -10.46
CA LEU A 153 18.91 -28.53 -11.04
C LEU A 153 19.30 -27.37 -10.11
N TRP A 154 18.30 -26.63 -9.63
CA TRP A 154 18.52 -25.54 -8.68
C TRP A 154 19.16 -26.04 -7.40
N ARG A 155 18.75 -27.22 -6.90
CA ARG A 155 19.37 -27.85 -5.74
C ARG A 155 20.84 -28.15 -5.97
N GLY A 156 21.18 -28.86 -7.03
CA GLY A 156 22.56 -29.22 -7.35
C GLY A 156 23.45 -28.01 -7.59
N LEU A 157 22.95 -26.97 -8.28
CA LEU A 157 23.68 -25.71 -8.48
C LEU A 157 23.88 -24.95 -7.15
N SER A 158 22.88 -24.93 -6.28
CA SER A 158 22.97 -24.23 -4.99
C SER A 158 24.06 -24.79 -4.08
N GLU A 159 24.31 -26.11 -4.17
CA GLU A 159 25.38 -26.80 -3.44
C GLU A 159 26.74 -26.56 -4.08
N ARG A 160 26.86 -26.71 -5.41
CA ARG A 160 28.14 -26.55 -6.13
C ARG A 160 28.66 -25.12 -6.17
N LYS A 161 27.76 -24.15 -6.33
CA LYS A 161 28.09 -22.70 -6.38
C LYS A 161 27.99 -22.04 -5.01
N ASP A 162 27.74 -22.83 -3.96
CA ASP A 162 27.74 -22.39 -2.56
C ASP A 162 26.76 -21.24 -2.30
N TRP A 163 25.60 -21.25 -2.96
CA TRP A 163 24.49 -20.33 -2.69
C TRP A 163 23.70 -20.77 -1.46
N ALA A 164 23.65 -22.09 -1.22
CA ALA A 164 22.90 -22.71 -0.13
C ALA A 164 23.26 -22.11 1.26
N LYS A 165 24.53 -21.72 1.46
CA LYS A 165 25.00 -21.08 2.71
C LYS A 165 24.29 -19.78 3.06
N HIS A 166 23.76 -19.08 2.06
CA HIS A 166 23.09 -17.79 2.22
C HIS A 166 21.57 -17.91 2.24
N LEU A 167 21.01 -19.03 1.75
CA LEU A 167 19.57 -19.23 1.64
C LEU A 167 18.98 -19.77 2.95
N PHE A 168 19.61 -20.78 3.54
CA PHE A 168 19.11 -21.43 4.76
C PHE A 168 19.83 -20.94 6.02
N LYS A 169 19.61 -21.59 7.16
CA LYS A 169 20.05 -21.14 8.49
C LYS A 169 21.47 -20.55 8.47
N PRO A 170 21.64 -19.26 8.83
CA PRO A 170 22.95 -18.64 8.85
C PRO A 170 23.78 -19.24 9.99
N LYS A 171 25.11 -19.12 9.91
CA LYS A 171 26.00 -19.58 10.98
C LYS A 171 25.72 -18.81 12.26
N PRO A 172 25.88 -19.43 13.46
CA PRO A 172 25.75 -18.73 14.73
C PRO A 172 26.60 -17.45 14.74
N GLY A 173 25.97 -16.31 15.04
CA GLY A 173 26.63 -14.99 15.03
C GLY A 173 26.64 -14.25 13.68
N THR A 174 26.10 -14.85 12.60
CA THR A 174 25.95 -14.18 11.30
C THR A 174 24.47 -13.96 10.97
N SER A 175 24.14 -12.81 10.40
CA SER A 175 22.80 -12.54 9.85
C SER A 175 22.77 -12.89 8.36
N HIS A 176 21.58 -13.16 7.84
CA HIS A 176 21.39 -13.27 6.40
C HIS A 176 21.74 -11.95 5.69
N PRO A 177 22.26 -12.01 4.46
CA PRO A 177 22.33 -10.85 3.58
C PRO A 177 20.99 -10.12 3.46
N GLY A 178 21.02 -8.81 3.20
CA GLY A 178 19.79 -8.04 2.95
C GLY A 178 19.11 -8.42 1.63
N HIS A 179 17.86 -7.97 1.43
CA HIS A 179 17.04 -8.29 0.24
C HIS A 179 17.73 -7.98 -1.09
N THR A 180 18.54 -6.90 -1.16
CA THR A 180 19.27 -6.48 -2.37
C THR A 180 20.26 -7.52 -2.87
N PHE A 181 20.84 -8.33 -1.97
CA PHE A 181 21.73 -9.43 -2.32
C PHE A 181 20.97 -10.47 -3.16
N TYR A 182 19.85 -10.98 -2.65
CA TYR A 182 19.06 -12.01 -3.34
C TYR A 182 18.45 -11.49 -4.64
N ARG A 183 18.06 -10.21 -4.68
CA ARG A 183 17.58 -9.55 -5.90
C ARG A 183 18.60 -9.56 -7.03
N LYS A 184 19.88 -9.36 -6.68
CA LYS A 184 21.02 -9.38 -7.62
C LYS A 184 21.49 -10.79 -7.92
N LEU A 185 21.34 -11.71 -6.97
CA LEU A 185 21.71 -13.11 -7.13
C LEU A 185 20.80 -13.81 -8.15
N TYR A 186 19.48 -13.54 -8.14
CA TYR A 186 18.54 -14.25 -9.01
C TYR A 186 18.93 -14.20 -10.52
N PRO A 187 19.21 -13.03 -11.13
CA PRO A 187 19.68 -12.99 -12.53
C PRO A 187 21.01 -13.70 -12.77
N GLN A 188 21.88 -13.82 -11.75
CA GLN A 188 23.13 -14.58 -11.87
C GLN A 188 22.84 -16.08 -11.93
N ILE A 189 21.90 -16.57 -11.11
CA ILE A 189 21.46 -17.96 -11.14
C ILE A 189 20.86 -18.33 -12.50
N ILE A 190 20.02 -17.46 -13.08
CA ILE A 190 19.42 -17.72 -14.39
C ILE A 190 20.48 -17.86 -15.48
N ARG A 191 21.50 -16.99 -15.50
CA ARG A 191 22.63 -17.10 -16.44
C ARG A 191 23.50 -18.35 -16.24
N ASP A 192 23.46 -18.96 -15.06
CA ASP A 192 24.19 -20.20 -14.77
C ASP A 192 23.37 -21.46 -15.17
N ILE A 193 22.08 -21.30 -15.46
CA ILE A 193 21.15 -22.36 -15.86
C ILE A 193 20.99 -22.43 -17.38
N GLU A 194 20.98 -21.28 -18.04
CA GLU A 194 20.99 -21.14 -19.52
C GLU A 194 22.36 -21.48 -20.12
#